data_AF-A0A4Q6IP26-F1
#
_entry.id   AF-A0A4Q6IP26-F1
#
_cell.length_a   1.000
_cell.length_b   1.000
_cell.length_c   1.000
_cell.angle_alpha   90.00
_cell.angle_beta   90.00
_cell.angle_gamma   90.00
#
_symmetry.space_group_name_H-M   'P 1'
#
loop_
_entity.id
_entity.type
_entity.pdbx_description
1 polymer ?
#
loop_
_entity_poly.entity_id
_entity_poly.type
_entity_poly.pdbx_seq_one_letter_code
_entity_poly.pdbx_strand_id
1 'polypeptide(L)'
;MPSSSRRRAAVQQRSTELLSATEAVLDTFEAGLPTLAEGDDERVFAVVRRVVLALNAVNEAHDECAFETDEREQLCICIDEALTEQGVDVATLTARRGLGRHELTDQWRDW
;
A
#
# COMPACT_ATOMS: atom_id res chain seq x y z
N MET A 1 -34.82 -15.80 6.18
CA MET A 1 -33.52 -16.24 5.61
C MET A 1 -33.23 -15.39 4.38
N PRO A 2 -32.33 -14.40 4.42
CA PRO A 2 -31.99 -13.62 3.23
C PRO A 2 -31.22 -14.50 2.24
N SER A 3 -31.75 -14.57 1.02
CA SER A 3 -31.35 -15.46 -0.07
C SER A 3 -29.86 -15.33 -0.43
N SER A 4 -29.20 -16.48 -0.65
CA SER A 4 -27.77 -16.61 -0.99
C SER A 4 -27.29 -15.74 -2.15
N SER A 5 -28.19 -15.31 -3.05
CA SER A 5 -27.88 -14.40 -4.16
C SER A 5 -27.55 -12.98 -3.71
N ARG A 6 -28.18 -12.47 -2.64
CA ARG A 6 -27.86 -11.14 -2.09
C ARG A 6 -26.50 -11.11 -1.37
N ARG A 7 -26.12 -12.23 -0.75
CA ARG A 7 -24.80 -12.38 -0.13
C ARG A 7 -23.67 -12.45 -1.16
N ARG A 8 -23.85 -13.16 -2.28
CA ARG A 8 -22.84 -13.18 -3.35
C ARG A 8 -22.69 -11.83 -4.05
N ALA A 9 -23.79 -11.12 -4.33
CA ALA A 9 -23.73 -9.80 -4.95
C ALA A 9 -23.04 -8.76 -4.03
N ALA A 10 -23.34 -8.78 -2.72
CA ALA A 10 -22.67 -7.89 -1.75
C ALA A 10 -21.18 -8.23 -1.58
N VAL A 11 -20.81 -9.52 -1.56
CA VAL A 11 -19.38 -9.93 -1.53
C VAL A 11 -18.67 -9.52 -2.82
N GLN A 12 -19.29 -9.72 -3.99
CA GLN A 12 -18.69 -9.37 -5.27
C GLN A 12 -18.53 -7.85 -5.42
N GLN A 13 -19.54 -7.07 -4.98
CA GLN A 13 -19.48 -5.61 -4.96
C GLN A 13 -18.41 -5.10 -3.98
N ARG A 14 -18.32 -5.70 -2.77
CA ARG A 14 -17.26 -5.40 -1.80
C ARG A 14 -15.88 -5.61 -2.42
N SER A 15 -15.68 -6.74 -3.12
CA SER A 15 -14.40 -7.03 -3.79
C SER A 15 -14.10 -6.04 -4.92
N THR A 16 -15.08 -5.63 -5.72
CA THR A 16 -14.84 -4.64 -6.80
C THR A 16 -14.57 -3.23 -6.26
N GLU A 17 -15.32 -2.78 -5.24
CA GLU A 17 -15.09 -1.48 -4.61
C GLU A 17 -13.73 -1.46 -3.89
N LEU A 18 -13.37 -2.53 -3.19
CA LEU A 18 -12.06 -2.69 -2.56
C LEU A 18 -10.91 -2.68 -3.57
N LEU A 19 -11.03 -3.44 -4.66
CA LEU A 19 -10.02 -3.48 -5.71
C LEU A 19 -9.84 -2.08 -6.32
N SER A 20 -10.94 -1.42 -6.69
CA SER A 20 -10.87 -0.07 -7.28
C SER A 20 -10.30 0.97 -6.31
N ALA A 21 -10.63 0.89 -5.02
CA ALA A 21 -10.07 1.77 -4.00
C ALA A 21 -8.56 1.53 -3.82
N THR A 22 -8.13 0.27 -3.82
CA THR A 22 -6.72 -0.11 -3.71
C THR A 22 -5.93 0.34 -4.95
N GLU A 23 -6.45 0.07 -6.14
CA GLU A 23 -5.87 0.53 -7.42
C GLU A 23 -5.72 2.05 -7.45
N ALA A 24 -6.74 2.81 -7.04
CA ALA A 24 -6.66 4.27 -7.00
C ALA A 24 -5.57 4.80 -6.05
N VAL A 25 -5.34 4.10 -4.93
CA VAL A 25 -4.26 4.44 -4.00
C VAL A 25 -2.89 4.14 -4.60
N LEU A 26 -2.73 2.99 -5.26
CA LEU A 26 -1.49 2.61 -5.95
C LEU A 26 -1.21 3.54 -7.14
N ASP A 27 -2.20 3.86 -7.97
CA ASP A 27 -2.09 4.81 -9.08
C ASP A 27 -1.61 6.19 -8.61
N THR A 28 -2.17 6.67 -7.49
CA THR A 28 -1.78 7.96 -6.89
C THR A 28 -0.35 7.93 -6.39
N PHE A 29 0.07 6.80 -5.81
CA PHE A 29 1.44 6.58 -5.36
C PHE A 29 2.41 6.58 -6.54
N GLU A 30 2.14 5.77 -7.56
CA GLU A 30 2.96 5.65 -8.77
C GLU A 30 3.08 6.99 -9.52
N ALA A 31 1.98 7.74 -9.65
CA ALA A 31 2.01 9.08 -10.25
C ALA A 31 2.90 10.08 -9.47
N GLY A 32 3.14 9.83 -8.18
CA GLY A 32 4.03 10.63 -7.34
C GLY A 32 5.51 10.31 -7.51
N LEU A 33 5.86 9.11 -8.01
CA LEU A 33 7.24 8.61 -8.02
C LEU A 33 8.18 9.34 -8.98
N PRO A 34 7.79 9.74 -10.22
CA PRO A 34 8.68 10.45 -11.13
C PRO A 34 9.17 11.81 -10.60
N THR A 35 8.58 12.30 -9.51
CA THR A 35 9.00 13.55 -8.84
C THR A 35 10.05 13.35 -7.75
N LEU A 36 10.44 12.10 -7.47
CA LEU A 36 11.48 11.74 -6.50
C LEU A 36 12.84 11.89 -7.17
N ALA A 37 13.57 12.96 -6.85
CA ALA A 37 14.96 13.10 -7.23
C ALA A 37 15.85 12.20 -6.35
N GLU A 38 16.97 11.71 -6.89
CA GLU A 38 17.97 10.99 -6.12
C GLU A 38 18.43 11.82 -4.90
N GLY A 39 18.38 11.22 -3.71
CA GLY A 39 18.88 11.82 -2.46
C GLY A 39 17.85 12.54 -1.59
N ASP A 40 16.57 12.58 -1.97
CA ASP A 40 15.49 13.12 -1.13
C ASP A 40 14.81 12.02 -0.29
N ASP A 41 15.58 11.44 0.64
CA ASP A 41 15.11 10.34 1.50
C ASP A 41 13.81 10.71 2.23
N GLU A 42 13.69 11.96 2.69
CA GLU A 42 12.49 12.44 3.39
C GLU A 42 11.26 12.42 2.49
N ARG A 43 11.41 12.82 1.21
CA ARG A 43 10.32 12.77 0.25
C ARG A 43 9.92 11.35 -0.11
N VAL A 44 10.89 10.44 -0.25
CA VAL A 44 10.60 9.01 -0.44
C VAL A 44 9.78 8.48 0.75
N PHE A 45 10.24 8.71 1.99
CA PHE A 45 9.49 8.30 3.17
C PHE A 45 8.12 8.97 3.28
N ALA A 46 7.96 10.23 2.84
CA ALA A 46 6.67 10.90 2.83
C ALA A 46 5.69 10.28 1.84
N VAL A 47 6.16 9.88 0.65
CA VAL A 47 5.35 9.18 -0.36
C VAL A 47 4.97 7.78 0.13
N VAL A 48 5.91 7.02 0.70
CA VAL A 48 5.66 5.71 1.33
C VAL A 48 4.62 5.83 2.46
N ARG A 49 4.83 6.77 3.37
CA ARG A 49 3.88 7.03 4.46
C ARG A 49 2.48 7.32 3.92
N ARG A 50 2.39 8.13 2.87
CA ARG A 50 1.09 8.50 2.28
C ARG A 50 0.37 7.29 1.69
N VAL A 51 1.06 6.42 0.97
CA VAL A 51 0.44 5.21 0.40
C VAL A 51 0.01 4.25 1.51
N VAL A 52 0.84 3.99 2.52
CA VAL A 52 0.48 3.09 3.63
C VAL A 52 -0.72 3.61 4.42
N LEU A 53 -0.77 4.91 4.73
CA LEU A 53 -1.92 5.51 5.42
C LEU A 53 -3.20 5.51 4.57
N ALA A 54 -3.07 5.75 3.27
CA ALA A 54 -4.22 5.72 2.37
C ALA A 54 -4.78 4.31 2.25
N LEU A 55 -3.90 3.31 2.21
CA LEU A 55 -4.34 1.95 2.22
C LEU A 55 -4.94 1.57 3.62
N ASN A 56 -4.36 1.98 4.76
CA ASN A 56 -4.98 1.77 6.08
C ASN A 56 -6.43 2.25 6.09
N ALA A 57 -6.71 3.41 5.50
CA ALA A 57 -8.05 3.94 5.36
C ALA A 57 -8.96 3.06 4.47
N VAL A 58 -8.42 2.42 3.43
CA VAL A 58 -9.15 1.40 2.65
C VAL A 58 -9.50 0.20 3.53
N ASN A 59 -8.56 -0.29 4.35
CA ASN A 59 -8.85 -1.40 5.26
C ASN A 59 -9.92 -1.06 6.30
N GLU A 60 -9.83 0.12 6.92
CA GLU A 60 -10.84 0.63 7.85
C GLU A 60 -12.23 0.77 7.19
N ALA A 61 -12.29 1.27 5.95
CA ALA A 61 -13.54 1.40 5.19
C ALA A 61 -14.21 0.05 4.87
N HIS A 62 -13.46 -1.05 4.98
CA HIS A 62 -13.91 -2.41 4.71
C HIS A 62 -13.86 -3.32 5.96
N ASP A 63 -14.15 -2.75 7.13
CA ASP A 63 -14.27 -3.45 8.43
C ASP A 63 -12.96 -4.12 8.90
N GLU A 64 -11.83 -3.48 8.63
CA GLU A 64 -10.48 -3.96 9.00
C GLU A 64 -10.11 -5.33 8.42
N CYS A 65 -10.91 -5.82 7.47
CA CYS A 65 -10.81 -7.13 6.85
C CYS A 65 -10.70 -7.01 5.33
N ALA A 66 -10.04 -5.95 4.84
CA ALA A 66 -9.83 -5.73 3.41
C ALA A 66 -8.76 -6.66 2.86
N PHE A 67 -7.65 -6.82 3.57
CA PHE A 67 -6.47 -7.51 3.07
C PHE A 67 -6.15 -8.72 3.96
N GLU A 68 -6.00 -9.89 3.34
CA GLU A 68 -5.44 -11.08 3.99
C GLU A 68 -3.94 -10.89 4.28
N THR A 69 -3.36 -11.72 5.16
CA THR A 69 -1.94 -11.64 5.52
C THR A 69 -1.02 -11.64 4.31
N ASP A 70 -1.25 -12.55 3.37
CA ASP A 70 -0.44 -12.68 2.15
C ASP A 70 -0.61 -11.47 1.22
N GLU A 71 -1.81 -10.90 1.16
CA GLU A 71 -2.08 -9.69 0.35
C GLU A 71 -1.38 -8.46 0.94
N ARG A 72 -1.30 -8.35 2.27
CA ARG A 72 -0.55 -7.28 2.94
C ARG A 72 0.95 -7.37 2.65
N GLU A 73 1.50 -8.58 2.64
CA GLU A 73 2.90 -8.81 2.25
C GLU A 73 3.12 -8.44 0.78
N GLN A 74 2.21 -8.85 -0.10
CA GLN A 74 2.27 -8.50 -1.53
C GLN A 74 2.22 -6.98 -1.75
N LEU A 75 1.37 -6.25 -1.03
CA LEU A 75 1.32 -4.79 -1.10
C LEU A 75 2.63 -4.13 -0.68
N CYS A 76 3.29 -4.66 0.36
CA CYS A 76 4.61 -4.16 0.78
C CYS A 76 5.67 -4.41 -0.29
N ILE A 77 5.64 -5.59 -0.92
CA ILE A 77 6.51 -5.93 -2.05
C ILE A 77 6.26 -4.98 -3.22
N CYS A 78 5.00 -4.75 -3.60
CA CYS A 78 4.66 -3.84 -4.71
C CYS A 78 5.18 -2.41 -4.47
N ILE A 79 5.07 -1.88 -3.24
CA ILE A 79 5.61 -0.55 -2.89
C ILE A 79 7.13 -0.52 -3.03
N ASP A 80 7.82 -1.55 -2.52
CA ASP A 80 9.29 -1.66 -2.59
C ASP A 80 9.80 -1.82 -4.03
N GLU A 81 9.12 -2.63 -4.85
CA GLU A 81 9.42 -2.82 -6.27
C GLU A 81 9.23 -1.52 -7.05
N ALA A 82 8.10 -0.84 -6.88
CA ALA A 82 7.82 0.43 -7.55
C ALA A 82 8.84 1.53 -7.21
N LEU A 83 9.33 1.59 -5.97
CA LEU A 83 10.43 2.50 -5.59
C LEU A 83 11.74 2.11 -6.29
N THR A 84 12.05 0.82 -6.30
CA THR A 84 13.27 0.28 -6.93
C THR A 84 13.29 0.55 -8.43
N GLU A 85 12.15 0.41 -9.12
CA GLU A 85 12.00 0.70 -10.54
C GLU A 85 12.25 2.17 -10.89
N GLN A 86 12.06 3.07 -9.93
CA GLN A 86 12.31 4.51 -10.07
C GLN A 86 13.76 4.87 -9.71
N GLY A 87 14.60 3.87 -9.46
CA GLY A 87 16.02 4.03 -9.12
C GLY A 87 16.27 4.32 -7.65
N VAL A 88 15.26 4.20 -6.77
CA VAL A 88 15.47 4.36 -5.33
C VAL A 88 16.14 3.12 -4.76
N ASP A 89 17.34 3.28 -4.20
CA ASP A 89 17.98 2.22 -3.41
C ASP A 89 17.32 2.15 -2.01
N VAL A 90 16.23 1.39 -1.93
CA VAL A 90 15.45 1.22 -0.70
C VAL A 90 16.29 0.63 0.44
N ALA A 91 17.23 -0.28 0.12
CA ALA A 91 18.09 -0.90 1.13
C ALA A 91 19.05 0.15 1.75
N THR A 92 19.68 0.98 0.92
CA THR A 92 20.53 2.08 1.41
C THR A 92 19.71 3.13 2.16
N LEU A 93 18.51 3.48 1.66
CA LEU A 93 17.63 4.46 2.29
C LEU A 93 17.17 4.03 3.69
N THR A 94 16.73 2.78 3.84
CA THR A 94 16.30 2.21 5.13
C THR A 94 17.47 2.04 6.10
N ALA A 95 18.63 1.59 5.61
CA ALA A 95 19.84 1.44 6.41
C ALA A 95 20.31 2.76 7.04
N ARG A 96 20.14 3.90 6.34
CA ARG A 96 20.45 5.24 6.90
C ARG A 96 19.62 5.59 8.13
N ARG A 97 18.45 4.96 8.31
CA ARG A 97 17.57 5.12 9.47
C ARG A 97 17.65 3.94 10.45
N GLY A 98 18.57 2.99 10.23
CA GLY A 98 18.71 1.79 11.06
C GLY A 98 17.59 0.77 10.86
N LEU A 99 16.90 0.82 9.72
CA LEU A 99 15.82 -0.10 9.35
C LEU A 99 16.32 -1.10 8.30
N GLY A 100 15.74 -2.29 8.30
CA GLY A 100 15.81 -3.23 7.19
C GLY A 100 14.93 -2.78 6.01
N ARG A 101 15.29 -3.21 4.79
CA ARG A 101 14.50 -2.94 3.57
C ARG A 101 13.01 -3.27 3.74
N HIS A 102 12.73 -4.42 4.33
CA HIS A 102 11.35 -4.90 4.55
C HIS A 102 10.61 -4.12 5.65
N GLU A 103 11.32 -3.38 6.51
CA GLU A 103 10.73 -2.59 7.58
C GLU A 103 10.31 -1.18 7.12
N LEU A 104 10.46 -0.88 5.82
CA LEU A 104 10.14 0.43 5.23
C LEU A 104 8.72 0.89 5.58
N THR A 105 7.74 0.00 5.45
CA THR A 105 6.32 0.30 5.65
C THR A 105 5.84 0.06 7.08
N ASP A 106 6.59 -0.72 7.86
CA ASP A 106 6.19 -1.20 9.20
C ASP A 106 5.85 -0.07 10.17
N GLN A 107 6.50 1.09 10.05
CA GLN A 107 6.28 2.24 10.93
C GLN A 107 4.86 2.84 10.83
N TRP A 108 4.16 2.62 9.73
CA TRP A 108 2.84 3.21 9.48
C TRP A 108 1.74 2.18 9.29
N ARG A 109 2.09 0.90 9.29
CA ARG A 109 1.17 -0.19 9.05
C ARG A 109 0.33 -0.44 10.30
N ASP A 110 -1.00 -0.29 10.18
CA ASP A 110 -1.94 -0.50 11.30
C ASP A 110 -2.97 -1.59 11.01
N TRP A 111 -2.91 -2.21 9.83
CA TRP A 111 -3.85 -3.23 9.39
C TRP A 111 -3.43 -4.66 9.68
#